data_AF-A0A2N8ND54-F1
#
_entry.id   AF-A0A2N8ND54-F1
#
_cell.length_a   1.000
_cell.length_b   1.000
_cell.length_c   1.000
_cell.angle_alpha   90.00
_cell.angle_beta   90.00
_cell.angle_gamma   90.00
#
_symmetry.space_group_name_H-M   'P 1'
#
loop_
_entity.id
_entity.type
_entity.pdbx_description
1 polymer ?
#
loop_
_entity_poly.entity_id
_entity_poly.type
_entity_poly.pdbx_seq_one_letter_code
_entity_poly.pdbx_strand_id
1 'polypeptide(L)' 'MKTENKRPRNALTHVAHFYIDGFRQMTWGRTLWILILVKLFILFVVLRMIFFPRFLSRFDTEGERRQYVSEELIRRAAP' A
#
# COMPACT_ATOMS: atom_id res chain seq x y z
N MET A 1 -50.86 -14.02 -5.51
CA MET A 1 -49.72 -13.39 -6.23
C MET A 1 -49.40 -12.04 -5.61
N LYS A 2 -48.34 -11.95 -4.79
CA LYS A 2 -47.42 -10.80 -4.68
C LYS A 2 -46.32 -11.13 -3.68
N THR A 3 -45.10 -11.29 -4.17
CA THR A 3 -43.91 -11.49 -3.34
C THR A 3 -43.50 -10.14 -2.74
N GLU A 4 -43.68 -9.99 -1.42
CA GLU A 4 -43.14 -8.85 -0.68
C GLU A 4 -41.62 -9.01 -0.62
N ASN A 5 -40.93 -8.42 -1.61
CA ASN A 5 -39.49 -8.29 -1.61
C ASN A 5 -39.11 -7.26 -0.53
N LYS A 6 -38.98 -7.72 0.72
CA LYS A 6 -38.24 -7.01 1.77
C LYS A 6 -36.78 -6.95 1.36
N ARG A 7 -36.45 -6.00 0.49
CA ARG A 7 -35.06 -5.63 0.26
C ARG A 7 -34.51 -5.16 1.61
N PRO A 8 -33.41 -5.72 2.13
CA PRO A 8 -32.71 -5.17 3.30
C PRO A 8 -31.99 -3.90 2.86
N ARG A 9 -32.77 -2.89 2.47
CA ARG A 9 -32.28 -1.55 2.24
C ARG A 9 -32.19 -0.98 3.63
N ASN A 10 -30.98 -0.76 4.10
CA ASN A 10 -30.54 0.58 4.52
C ASN A 10 -29.39 0.54 5.52
N ALA A 11 -29.02 -0.63 6.07
CA ALA A 11 -27.95 -0.71 7.07
C ALA A 11 -26.59 -0.25 6.52
N LEU A 12 -26.21 -0.73 5.34
CA LEU A 12 -24.97 -0.32 4.67
C LEU A 12 -24.98 1.17 4.31
N THR A 13 -26.10 1.70 3.83
CA THR A 13 -26.25 3.13 3.55
C THR A 13 -26.24 3.99 4.80
N HIS A 14 -26.77 3.51 5.93
CA HIS A 14 -26.70 4.23 7.20
C HIS A 14 -25.28 4.26 7.76
N VAL A 15 -24.57 3.13 7.72
CA VAL A 15 -23.17 3.05 8.13
C VAL A 15 -22.30 3.93 7.22
N ALA A 16 -22.54 3.92 5.91
CA ALA A 16 -21.85 4.78 4.96
C ALA A 16 -22.13 6.27 5.21
N HIS A 17 -23.39 6.66 5.41
CA HIS A 17 -23.75 8.04 5.73
C HIS A 17 -23.16 8.49 7.06
N PHE A 18 -23.19 7.65 8.10
CA PHE A 18 -22.60 7.98 9.41
C PHE A 18 -21.08 8.16 9.32
N TYR A 19 -20.39 7.30 8.56
CA TYR A 19 -18.95 7.44 8.31
C TYR A 19 -18.64 8.72 7.53
N ILE A 20 -19.37 9.00 6.45
CA ILE A 20 -19.17 10.19 5.62
C ILE A 20 -19.53 11.48 6.39
N ASP A 21 -20.62 11.49 7.16
CA ASP A 21 -21.03 12.65 7.95
C ASP A 21 -20.12 12.89 9.15
N GLY A 22 -19.70 11.84 9.87
CA GLY A 22 -18.69 11.95 10.93
C GLY A 22 -17.35 12.44 10.40
N PHE A 23 -16.98 11.99 9.19
CA PHE A 23 -15.79 12.44 8.50
C PHE A 23 -15.88 13.91 8.05
N ARG A 24 -17.06 14.37 7.64
CA ARG A 24 -17.29 15.72 7.10
C ARG A 24 -17.58 16.78 8.16
N GLN A 25 -18.19 16.42 9.30
CA GLN A 25 -18.55 17.34 10.39
C GLN A 25 -17.38 17.73 11.30
N MET A 26 -16.27 16.98 11.30
CA MET A 26 -15.11 17.35 12.11
C MET A 26 -14.19 18.29 11.32
N THR A 27 -14.17 19.56 11.70
CA THR A 27 -13.16 20.54 11.25
C THR A 27 -11.74 20.02 11.48
N TRP A 28 -11.50 19.32 12.59
CA TRP A 28 -10.25 18.63 12.88
C TRP A 28 -10.04 17.34 12.06
N GLY A 29 -11.12 16.62 11.76
CA GLY A 29 -11.09 15.35 11.03
C GLY A 29 -10.72 15.54 9.56
N ARG A 30 -11.22 16.61 8.91
CA ARG A 30 -10.83 16.97 7.54
C ARG A 30 -9.33 17.24 7.44
N THR A 31 -8.78 18.04 8.36
CA THR A 31 -7.34 18.32 8.43
C THR A 31 -6.54 17.05 8.69
N LEU A 32 -7.00 16.19 9.61
CA LEU A 32 -6.32 14.95 9.94
C LEU A 32 -6.29 13.96 8.77
N TRP A 33 -7.38 13.84 8.02
CA TRP A 33 -7.41 12.99 6.84
C TRP A 33 -6.57 13.53 5.70
N ILE A 34 -6.55 14.86 5.49
CA ILE A 34 -5.62 15.48 4.57
C ILE A 34 -4.19 15.12 4.98
N LEU A 35 -3.88 15.16 6.29
CA LEU A 35 -2.58 14.77 6.82
C LEU A 35 -2.26 13.29 6.57
N ILE A 36 -3.24 12.38 6.71
CA ILE A 36 -3.09 10.95 6.39
C ILE A 36 -2.86 10.74 4.89
N LEU A 37 -3.65 11.41 4.03
CA LEU A 37 -3.50 11.39 2.57
C LEU A 37 -2.13 11.91 2.15
N VAL A 38 -1.69 13.02 2.73
CA VAL A 38 -0.39 13.64 2.48
C VAL A 38 0.73 12.70 2.93
N LYS A 39 0.63 12.08 4.11
CA LYS A 39 1.61 11.08 4.56
C LYS A 39 1.67 9.89 3.61
N LEU A 40 0.52 9.34 3.21
CA LEU A 40 0.43 8.24 2.26
C LEU A 40 1.07 8.61 0.92
N PHE A 41 0.80 9.82 0.41
CA PHE A 41 1.37 10.30 -0.84
C PHE A 41 2.88 10.54 -0.73
N ILE A 42 3.35 11.21 0.33
CA ILE A 42 4.78 11.47 0.56
C ILE A 42 5.53 10.15 0.76
N LEU A 43 5.00 9.20 1.55
CA LEU A 43 5.62 7.89 1.71
C LEU A 43 5.67 7.14 0.38
N PHE A 44 4.59 7.17 -0.38
CA PHE A 44 4.55 6.55 -1.70
C PHE A 44 5.59 7.18 -2.62
N VAL A 45 5.66 8.51 -2.72
CA VAL A 45 6.60 9.21 -3.60
C VAL A 45 8.04 9.07 -3.12
N VAL A 46 8.35 9.29 -1.84
CA VAL A 46 9.73 9.23 -1.32
C VAL A 46 10.27 7.80 -1.37
N LEU A 47 9.46 6.80 -0.99
CA LEU A 47 9.84 5.40 -1.18
C LEU A 47 9.94 5.09 -2.68
N ARG A 48 8.95 5.43 -3.51
CA ARG A 48 8.98 5.16 -4.96
C ARG A 48 10.09 5.92 -5.70
N MET A 49 10.55 7.06 -5.21
CA MET A 49 11.57 7.89 -5.85
C MET A 49 12.97 7.58 -5.35
N ILE A 50 13.15 7.12 -4.10
CA ILE A 50 14.48 6.85 -3.51
C ILE A 50 14.73 5.36 -3.31
N PHE A 51 13.70 4.60 -2.90
CA PHE A 51 13.80 3.16 -2.76
C PHE A 51 13.87 2.51 -4.13
N PHE A 52 13.02 2.88 -5.08
CA PHE A 52 12.97 2.21 -6.37
C PHE A 52 14.20 2.38 -7.26
N PRO A 53 14.86 3.55 -7.38
CA PRO A 53 16.16 3.59 -8.01
C PRO A 53 17.16 2.75 -7.25
N ARG A 54 17.22 2.70 -5.90
CA ARG A 54 18.19 1.81 -5.20
C ARG A 54 17.79 0.34 -5.11
N PHE A 55 16.52 -0.01 -5.32
CA PHE A 55 15.99 -1.37 -5.35
C PHE A 55 16.10 -1.98 -6.75
N LEU A 56 15.97 -1.16 -7.81
CA LEU A 56 16.21 -1.59 -9.19
C LEU A 56 17.67 -1.37 -9.62
N SER A 57 18.34 -0.30 -9.20
CA SER A 57 19.78 -0.04 -9.49
C SER A 57 20.72 -0.92 -8.68
N ARG A 58 20.27 -1.55 -7.58
CA ARG A 58 21.07 -2.62 -6.96
C ARG A 58 21.16 -3.88 -7.82
N PHE A 59 20.41 -3.98 -8.90
CA PHE A 59 20.62 -5.01 -9.92
C PHE A 59 21.48 -4.55 -11.11
N ASP A 60 22.10 -3.36 -11.05
CA ASP A 60 23.11 -2.93 -12.04
C ASP A 60 24.54 -2.98 -11.46
N THR A 61 24.69 -3.45 -10.22
CA THR A 61 25.99 -3.84 -9.64
C THR A 61 25.87 -5.02 -8.65
N GLU A 62 24.88 -5.89 -8.88
CA GLU A 62 24.79 -7.25 -8.29
C GLU A 62 25.32 -8.34 -9.23
N GLY A 63 25.70 -8.00 -10.47
CA GLY A 63 26.29 -8.96 -11.41
C GLY A 63 27.58 -9.60 -10.88
N GLU A 64 28.44 -8.81 -10.21
CA GLU A 64 29.70 -9.32 -9.65
C GLU A 64 29.51 -10.14 -8.36
N ARG A 65 28.60 -9.72 -7.46
CA ARG A 65 28.44 -10.40 -6.16
C ARG A 65 27.65 -11.70 -6.24
N ARG A 66 26.66 -11.80 -7.15
CA ARG A 66 25.95 -13.06 -7.36
C ARG A 66 26.84 -14.09 -8.03
N GLN A 67 27.64 -13.69 -9.01
CA GLN A 67 28.57 -14.60 -9.66
C GLN A 67 29.63 -15.12 -8.69
N TYR A 68 30.15 -14.26 -7.80
CA TYR A 68 31.09 -14.66 -6.76
C TYR A 68 30.47 -15.60 -5.71
N VAL A 69 29.24 -15.33 -5.23
CA VAL A 69 28.56 -16.20 -4.26
C VAL A 69 28.12 -17.52 -4.90
N SER A 70 27.69 -17.51 -6.15
CA SER A 70 27.37 -18.74 -6.90
C SER A 70 28.61 -19.59 -7.16
N GLU A 71 29.75 -18.99 -7.56
CA GLU A 71 31.01 -19.72 -7.71
C GLU A 71 31.52 -20.27 -6.37
N GLU A 72 31.44 -19.51 -5.28
CA GLU A 72 31.87 -19.98 -3.96
C GLU A 72 30.97 -21.11 -3.43
N LEU A 73 29.66 -21.07 -3.72
CA LEU A 73 28.74 -22.15 -3.38
C LEU A 73 28.97 -23.40 -4.23
N ILE A 74 29.24 -23.26 -5.54
CA ILE A 74 29.60 -24.38 -6.42
C ILE A 74 30.94 -25.00 -6.00
N ARG A 75 31.92 -24.16 -5.64
CA ARG A 75 33.26 -24.60 -5.22
C ARG A 75 33.27 -25.31 -3.87
N ARG A 76 32.35 -24.96 -2.96
CA ARG A 76 32.19 -25.63 -1.65
C ARG A 76 31.25 -26.83 -1.69
N ALA A 77 30.30 -26.86 -2.63
CA ALA A 77 29.36 -27.97 -2.82
C ALA A 77 29.95 -29.14 -3.61
N ALA A 78 31.14 -28.98 -4.20
CA ALA A 78 31.91 -30.07 -4.78
C ALA A 78 32.96 -30.58 -3.77
N PRO A 79 32.70 -31.71 -3.07
CA PRO A 79 33.76 -32.62 -2.68
C PRO A 79 34.36 -33.35 -3.90
#